data_AF-V7F988-F1
#
_entry.id   AF-V7F988-F1
#
_cell.length_a   1.000
_cell.length_b   1.000
_cell.length_c   1.000
_cell.angle_alpha   90.00
_cell.angle_beta   90.00
_cell.angle_gamma   90.00
#
_symmetry.space_group_name_H-M   'P 1'
#
loop_
_entity.id
_entity.type
_entity.pdbx_description
1 polymer ?
#
loop_
_entity_poly.entity_id
_entity_poly.type
_entity_poly.pdbx_seq_one_letter_code
_entity_poly.pdbx_strand_id
1 'polypeptide(L)' 'MRAGGFNNYAREWWHFTLENEPFPRERFNFPVGAE' A
#
# COMPACT_ATOMS: atom_id res chain seq x y z
N MET A 1 -4.94 -3.08 11.68
CA MET A 1 -3.86 -3.10 10.67
C MET A 1 -3.53 -4.53 10.27
N ARG A 2 -2.88 -5.36 11.10
CA ARG A 2 -2.64 -6.79 10.76
C ARG A 2 -3.93 -7.59 10.49
N ALA A 3 -4.96 -7.43 11.32
CA ALA A 3 -6.26 -8.06 11.10
C ALA A 3 -6.99 -7.59 9.81
N GLY A 4 -6.55 -6.48 9.22
CA GLY A 4 -7.06 -5.98 7.94
C GLY A 4 -6.18 -6.37 6.75
N GLY A 5 -5.20 -7.26 6.93
CA GLY A 5 -4.27 -7.69 5.88
C GLY A 5 -3.16 -6.69 5.56
N PHE A 6 -2.84 -5.77 6.47
CA PHE A 6 -1.75 -4.80 6.27
C PHE A 6 -0.46 -5.24 6.97
N ASN A 7 0.64 -5.19 6.22
CA ASN A 7 2.00 -5.40 6.69
C ASN A 7 2.67 -4.06 7.02
N ASN A 8 3.25 -3.95 8.21
CA ASN A 8 4.00 -2.78 8.63
C ASN A 8 5.45 -2.85 8.14
N TYR A 9 6.00 -1.70 7.77
CA TYR A 9 7.41 -1.55 7.51
C TYR A 9 8.15 -0.94 8.71
N ALA A 10 8.99 -1.73 9.38
CA ALA A 10 9.57 -1.38 10.68
C ALA A 10 10.46 -0.12 10.69
N ARG A 11 10.94 0.35 9.52
CA ARG A 11 11.78 1.55 9.41
C ARG A 11 10.97 2.85 9.30
N GLU A 12 9.69 2.77 8.98
CA GLU A 12 8.82 3.93 8.80
C GLU A 12 7.46 3.66 9.46
N TRP A 13 7.18 4.32 10.59
CA TRP A 13 6.00 4.00 11.41
C TRP A 13 4.67 4.27 10.70
N TRP A 14 4.66 5.14 9.69
CA TRP A 14 3.49 5.47 8.86
C TRP A 14 3.33 4.56 7.64
N HIS A 15 4.31 3.70 7.32
CA HIS A 15 4.31 2.92 6.08
C HIS A 15 3.68 1.53 6.30
N PHE A 16 2.64 1.26 5.53
CA PHE A 16 1.96 -0.05 5.47
C PHE A 16 1.73 -0.47 4.03
N THR A 17 1.82 -1.77 3.76
CA THR A 17 1.50 -2.39 2.46
C THR A 17 0.41 -3.44 2.63
N LEU A 18 -0.34 -3.76 1.58
CA LEU A 18 -1.35 -4.83 1.63
C LEU A 18 -0.67 -6.19 1.41
N GLU A 19 -0.97 -7.18 2.24
CA GLU A 19 -0.40 -8.53 2.16
C GLU A 19 -0.77 -9.24 0.86
N ASN A 20 -2.04 -9.13 0.46
CA ASN A 20 -2.57 -9.68 -0.79
C ASN A 20 -2.86 -8.55 -1.78
N GLU A 21 -1.86 -7.70 -2.04
CA GLU A 21 -1.99 -6.63 -3.02
C GLU A 21 -2.22 -7.19 -4.43
N PRO A 22 -3.19 -6.65 -5.21
CA PRO A 22 -3.50 -7.15 -6.55
C PRO A 22 -2.40 -6.85 -7.60
N PHE A 23 -1.56 -5.83 -7.37
CA PHE A 23 -0.60 -5.34 -8.36
C PHE A 23 0.82 -5.12 -7.81
N PRO A 24 1.46 -6.11 -7.16
CA PRO A 24 2.71 -5.93 -6.41
C PRO A 24 3.94 -5.53 -7.26
N ARG A 25 3.83 -5.62 -8.59
CA ARG A 25 4.91 -5.35 -9.55
C ARG A 25 4.56 -4.25 -10.54
N GLU A 26 3.34 -3.72 -10.49
CA GLU A 26 2.89 -2.68 -11.41
C GLU A 26 2.97 -1.32 -10.74
N ARG A 27 3.48 -0.34 -11.49
CA ARG A 27 3.53 1.05 -11.04
C ARG A 27 2.62 1.86 -11.94
N PHE A 28 1.56 2.38 -11.36
CA PHE A 28 0.62 3.23 -12.08
C PHE A 28 1.19 4.64 -12.26
N ASN A 29 0.85 5.25 -13.40
CA ASN A 29 1.21 6.63 -13.73
C ASN A 29 0.00 7.35 -14.35
N PHE A 30 -1.11 7.38 -13.62
CA PHE A 30 -2.28 8.17 -13.97
C PHE A 30 -2.40 9.36 -13.01
N PRO A 31 -3.02 10.48 -13.45
CA PRO A 31 -3.24 11.63 -12.59
C PRO A 31 -4.17 11.28 -11.43
N VAL A 32 -3.81 11.70 -10.21
CA VAL A 32 -4.69 11.62 -9.04
C VAL A 32 -5.50 12.91 -9.00
N GLY A 33 -6.73 12.86 -9.50
CA GLY A 33 -7.67 13.98 -9.43
C GLY A 33 -8.48 13.93 -8.14
N ALA A 34 -8.58 15.07 -7.46
CA ALA A 34 -9.64 15.34 -6.49
C ALA A 34 -10.63 16.26 -7.19
N GLU A 35 -11.78 15.73 -7.60
CA GLU A 35 -12.95 16.56 -7.93
C GLU A 35 -13.78 16.76 -6.65
#